data_AF-A0A3C0NGG1-F1
#
_entry.id   AF-A0A3C0NGG1-F1
#
_cell.length_a   1.000
_cell.length_b   1.000
_cell.length_c   1.000
_cell.angle_alpha   90.00
_cell.angle_beta   90.00
_cell.angle_gamma   90.00
#
_symmetry.space_group_name_H-M   'P 1'
#
loop_
_entity.id
_entity.type
_entity.pdbx_description
1 polymer ?
#
loop_
_entity_poly.entity_id
_entity_poly.type
_entity_poly.pdbx_seq_one_letter_code
_entity_poly.pdbx_strand_id
1 'polypeptide(L)' 'MTSETGQRPITEQVRAILEELSTEEKLLLSRVVKAERAKLHMRNPRHINDDIWSAIMEVIK' A
#
# COMPACT_ATOMS: atom_id res chain seq x y z
N MET A 1 36.43 13.31 -0.39
CA MET A 1 35.24 13.55 0.44
C MET A 1 34.22 12.51 0.03
N THR A 2 34.18 11.39 0.74
CA THR A 2 33.28 10.27 0.46
C THR A 2 31.90 10.63 0.97
N SER A 3 30.94 10.79 0.06
CA SER A 3 29.54 11.01 0.38
C SER A 3 29.03 9.79 1.14
N GLU A 4 28.83 9.92 2.45
CA GLU A 4 28.04 8.95 3.22
C GLU A 4 26.62 8.99 2.66
N THR A 5 26.24 7.98 1.89
CA THR A 5 24.84 7.74 1.56
C THR A 5 24.14 7.27 2.84
N GLY A 6 23.78 8.23 3.69
CA GLY A 6 22.89 8.03 4.82
C GLY A 6 21.53 7.60 4.29
N GLN A 7 21.32 6.29 4.20
CA GLN A 7 20.07 5.73 3.71
C GLN A 7 18.99 6.10 4.73
N ARG A 8 18.03 6.94 4.32
CA ARG A 8 16.92 7.38 5.17
C ARG A 8 16.23 6.15 5.78
N PRO A 9 15.79 6.19 7.05
CA PRO A 9 14.97 5.13 7.63
C PRO A 9 13.83 4.71 6.69
N ILE A 10 13.53 3.41 6.60
CA ILE A 10 12.45 2.87 5.75
C ILE A 10 11.11 3.60 6.00
N THR A 11 10.87 4.01 7.25
CA THR A 11 9.69 4.76 7.67
C THR A 11 9.60 6.15 7.04
N GLU A 12 10.72 6.83 6.86
CA GLU A 12 10.77 8.14 6.20
C GLU A 12 10.60 8.01 4.69
N GLN A 13 11.16 6.97 4.09
CA GLN A 13 10.98 6.67 2.66
C GLN A 13 9.51 6.36 2.35
N VAL A 14 8.88 5.50 3.15
CA VAL A 14 7.46 5.17 3.01
C VAL A 14 6.58 6.40 3.24
N ARG A 15 6.90 7.26 4.21
CA ARG A 15 6.16 8.49 4.44
C ARG A 15 6.17 9.40 3.21
N ALA A 16 7.34 9.62 2.60
CA ALA A 16 7.45 10.46 1.41
C ALA A 16 6.58 9.94 0.24
N ILE A 17 6.61 8.61 0.00
CA ILE A 17 5.77 7.98 -1.03
C ILE A 17 4.28 8.18 -0.73
N LEU A 18 3.87 8.01 0.53
CA LEU A 18 2.47 8.21 0.93
C LEU A 18 2.01 9.67 0.82
N GLU A 19 2.92 10.63 1.02
CA GLU A 19 2.63 12.05 0.89
C GLU A 19 2.38 12.45 -0.57
N GLU A 20 3.13 11.86 -1.52
CA GLU A 20 3.03 12.09 -2.97
C GLU A 20 1.73 11.57 -3.61
N LEU A 21 1.04 10.63 -2.96
CA LEU A 21 -0.23 10.11 -3.46
C LEU A 21 -1.32 11.18 -3.48
N SER A 22 -2.09 11.22 -4.56
CA SER A 22 -3.36 11.96 -4.65
C SER A 22 -4.39 11.45 -3.63
N THR A 23 -5.48 12.19 -3.46
CA THR A 23 -6.58 11.79 -2.56
C THR A 23 -7.20 10.46 -2.99
N GLU A 24 -7.40 10.28 -4.30
CA GLU A 24 -7.95 9.07 -4.90
C GLU A 24 -7.02 7.86 -4.70
N GLU A 25 -5.71 8.04 -4.89
CA GLU A 25 -4.71 6.98 -4.67
C GLU A 25 -4.58 6.60 -3.19
N LYS A 26 -4.65 7.58 -2.27
CA LYS A 26 -4.70 7.33 -0.82
C LYS A 26 -5.93 6.51 -0.44
N LEU A 27 -7.08 6.81 -1.06
CA LEU A 27 -8.32 6.09 -0.82
C LEU A 27 -8.21 4.63 -1.31
N LEU A 28 -7.66 4.43 -2.51
CA LEU A 28 -7.39 3.10 -3.06
C LEU A 28 -6.48 2.28 -2.15
N LEU A 29 -5.33 2.84 -1.79
CA LEU A 29 -4.35 2.19 -0.93
C LEU A 29 -4.97 1.80 0.42
N SER A 30 -5.79 2.67 1.01
CA SER A 30 -6.51 2.36 2.25
C SER A 30 -7.43 1.15 2.12
N ARG A 31 -8.16 1.01 1.01
CA ARG A 31 -9.04 -0.13 0.75
C ARG A 31 -8.25 -1.42 0.58
N VAL A 32 -7.17 -1.39 -0.19
CA VAL A 32 -6.27 -2.54 -0.40
C VAL A 32 -5.66 -3.00 0.94
N VAL A 33 -5.11 -2.08 1.74
CA VAL A 33 -4.51 -2.41 3.04
C VAL A 33 -5.55 -3.01 4.00
N LYS A 34 -6.80 -2.54 3.98
CA LYS A 34 -7.90 -3.12 4.78
C LYS A 34 -8.24 -4.54 4.32
N ALA A 35 -8.34 -4.78 3.02
CA ALA A 35 -8.62 -6.10 2.45
C ALA A 35 -7.50 -7.11 2.82
N GLU A 36 -6.23 -6.70 2.73
CA GLU A 36 -5.10 -7.54 3.12
C GLU A 36 -5.06 -7.78 4.63
N ARG A 37 -5.27 -6.73 5.45
CA ARG A 37 -5.31 -6.86 6.91
C ARG A 37 -6.42 -7.79 7.38
N ALA A 38 -7.58 -7.76 6.73
CA ALA A 38 -8.70 -8.65 7.03
C ALA A 38 -8.35 -10.13 6.79
N LYS A 39 -7.27 -10.45 6.08
CA LYS A 39 -6.89 -11.82 5.74
C LYS A 39 -5.67 -12.34 6.50
N LEU A 40 -5.00 -11.50 7.30
CA LEU A 40 -3.80 -11.88 8.07
C LEU A 40 -4.03 -13.04 9.06
N HIS A 41 -5.28 -13.26 9.48
CA HIS A 41 -5.65 -14.38 10.36
C HIS A 41 -5.98 -15.67 9.59
N MET A 42 -6.04 -15.62 8.26
CA MET A 42 -6.35 -16.77 7.42
C MET A 42 -5.08 -17.58 7.17
N ARG A 43 -5.15 -18.89 7.46
CA ARG A 43 -4.02 -19.81 7.28
C ARG A 43 -3.67 -20.08 5.80
N ASN A 44 -4.62 -19.83 4.90
CA ASN A 44 -4.45 -19.92 3.44
C ASN A 44 -5.48 -19.02 2.74
N PRO A 45 -5.23 -17.70 2.64
CA PRO A 45 -6.17 -16.77 2.02
C PRO A 45 -6.27 -17.08 0.52
N ARG A 46 -7.41 -17.59 0.07
CA ARG A 46 -7.73 -17.72 -1.35
C ARG A 46 -8.20 -16.36 -1.87
N HIS A 47 -7.99 -16.09 -3.16
CA HIS A 47 -8.54 -14.90 -3.85
C HIS A 47 -7.97 -13.53 -3.40
N ILE A 48 -6.72 -13.46 -2.90
CA ILE A 48 -6.05 -12.18 -2.62
C ILE A 48 -6.01 -11.27 -3.85
N ASN A 49 -5.61 -11.83 -4.99
CA ASN A 49 -5.51 -11.06 -6.23
C ASN A 49 -6.88 -10.53 -6.70
N ASP A 50 -7.95 -11.31 -6.50
CA ASP A 50 -9.30 -10.92 -6.90
C ASP A 50 -9.84 -9.77 -6.02
N ASP A 51 -9.57 -9.80 -4.71
CA ASP A 51 -10.01 -8.74 -3.79
C ASP A 51 -9.20 -7.45 -3.97
N ILE A 52 -7.90 -7.56 -4.25
CA ILE A 52 -7.07 -6.40 -4.63
C ILE A 52 -7.59 -5.80 -5.94
N TRP A 53 -7.87 -6.66 -6.94
CA TRP A 53 -8.43 -6.22 -8.22
C TRP A 53 -9.79 -5.54 -8.07
N SER A 54 -10.67 -6.08 -7.21
CA SER A 54 -11.96 -5.46 -6.90
C SER A 54 -11.78 -4.08 -6.25
N ALA A 55 -10.87 -3.94 -5.28
CA ALA A 55 -10.59 -2.65 -4.64
C ALA A 55 -10.06 -1.61 -5.64
N ILE A 56 -9.24 -2.03 -6.61
CA ILE A 56 -8.75 -1.18 -7.71
C ILE A 56 -9.90 -0.74 -8.62
N MET A 57 -10.74 -1.67 -9.06
CA MET A 57 -11.87 -1.39 -9.96
C MET A 57 -12.94 -0.49 -9.34
N GLU A 58 -13.07 -0.45 -8.01
CA GLU A 58 -13.97 0.48 -7.32
C GLU A 58 -13.52 1.95 -7.32
N VAL A 59 -12.22 2.20 -7.52
CA VAL A 59 -11.67 3.58 -7.51
C VAL A 59 -11.54 4.13 -8.93
N ILE A 60 -11.36 3.27 -9.93
CA ILE A 60 -11.24 3.67 -11.34
C ILE A 60 -12.60 4.08 -11.96
N LYS A 61 -13.72 3.75 -11.32
CA LYS A 61 -15.07 4.14 -11.76
C LYS A 61 -15.44 5.57 -11.36
#